data_AF-A0A8T5B3F6-F1
#
_entry.id   AF-A0A8T5B3F6-F1
#
_cell.length_a   1.000
_cell.length_b   1.000
_cell.length_c   1.000
_cell.angle_alpha   90.00
_cell.angle_beta   90.00
_cell.angle_gamma   90.00
#
_symmetry.space_group_name_H-M   'P 1'
#
loop_
_entity.id
_entity.type
_entity.pdbx_description
1 polymer ?
#
loop_
_entity_poly.entity_id
_entity_poly.type
_entity_poly.pdbx_seq_one_letter_code
_entity_poly.pdbx_strand_id
1 'polypeptide(L)'
;MFQSVPSGSSNTGNNITENQMNMERRITVLVMLALITLPSIMITGWVAAAPLTIQTDKTYYLPGEEVIINGTVESKVNVTIIINSIRETILNITIEAYENGTYTYLFQLPQETIPGRYNVYAIVSGEAAETNFTVVLTELKDLAQNLINMAQSSRIHVEEAFDELEERNITIPTDAMQSYNLGVERLEDAQRLFSEGQYRAAMNLAFEALQRFMVALQKAHRIAPPPPPYEGFEELERAQGLRVAIERANATLNRINSTLTSLSTHLNDIISTFNSMISDAEEHLIKAAVQLEAGNVTGAAQELATARGIIGRLTGLLNSAAARLKAMKALRFMERMEEQVRNLEEKVLRFRLRLTEREMGACMEALRNVESKLARIRERLAQGDVEGASDELEEASELVERGIRNLERRELNLFLGEMNRLEARIRSLRNTADALKNKGLNTSRAEEKLDEAEELLKSAMSSMESGGDAGESLKNAEKLIEEAEELLQGLTRPKGLGVKGGWPPQKGKGKGR
;
A
#
# COMPACT_ATOMS: atom_id res chain seq x y z
N MET A 1 -40.65 -39.71 34.07
CA MET A 1 -40.18 -40.41 32.87
C MET A 1 -38.79 -39.88 32.56
N PHE A 2 -37.78 -40.60 33.03
CA PHE A 2 -36.36 -40.37 32.73
C PHE A 2 -35.96 -41.38 31.66
N GLN A 3 -35.35 -40.94 30.57
CA GLN A 3 -34.66 -41.82 29.62
C GLN A 3 -33.16 -41.58 29.73
N SER A 4 -32.50 -42.62 30.20
CA SER A 4 -31.06 -42.84 30.28
C SER A 4 -30.45 -43.09 28.90
N VAL A 5 -29.31 -42.47 28.61
CA VAL A 5 -28.41 -42.84 27.50
C VAL A 5 -27.14 -43.47 28.12
N PRO A 6 -26.64 -44.60 27.58
CA PRO A 6 -25.64 -45.41 28.25
C PRO A 6 -24.19 -44.99 27.96
N SER A 7 -23.33 -45.38 28.90
CA SER A 7 -21.88 -45.30 28.89
C SER A 7 -21.22 -46.48 28.15
N GLY A 8 -20.17 -46.18 27.39
CA GLY A 8 -19.15 -47.11 26.88
C GLY A 8 -18.03 -46.26 26.29
N SER A 9 -16.90 -46.03 26.96
CA SER A 9 -15.78 -46.96 27.23
C SER A 9 -15.13 -47.52 25.96
N SER A 10 -14.01 -46.91 25.56
CA SER A 10 -12.86 -47.68 25.09
C SER A 10 -11.56 -46.93 25.38
N ASN A 11 -10.70 -47.66 26.08
CA ASN A 11 -9.40 -47.32 26.57
C ASN A 11 -8.34 -47.66 25.51
N THR A 12 -7.53 -46.69 25.11
CA THR A 12 -6.21 -46.86 24.47
C THR A 12 -5.45 -45.56 24.78
N GLY A 13 -4.44 -45.53 25.64
CA GLY A 13 -3.32 -46.45 25.70
C GLY A 13 -2.12 -45.73 25.10
N ASN A 14 -1.32 -45.14 25.99
CA ASN A 14 0.03 -44.58 25.84
C ASN A 14 0.73 -44.80 24.49
N ASN A 15 1.25 -43.72 23.92
CA ASN A 15 2.62 -43.63 23.38
C ASN A 15 2.98 -42.15 23.14
N ILE A 16 3.45 -41.49 24.20
CA ILE A 16 4.36 -40.35 24.09
C ILE A 16 5.76 -40.95 24.14
N THR A 17 6.44 -41.03 23.00
CA THR A 17 7.90 -40.91 22.84
C THR A 17 8.24 -41.12 21.37
N GLU A 18 9.20 -40.35 20.86
CA GLU A 18 9.81 -40.46 19.53
C GLU A 18 8.96 -39.98 18.34
N ASN A 19 8.87 -38.65 18.15
CA ASN A 19 9.11 -38.02 16.83
C ASN A 19 9.04 -36.48 16.78
N GLN A 20 8.98 -35.78 17.92
CA GLN A 20 9.06 -34.30 17.96
C GLN A 20 10.39 -33.74 18.47
N MET A 21 11.47 -34.53 18.41
CA MET A 21 12.84 -34.06 18.66
C MET A 21 13.76 -34.50 17.52
N ASN A 22 13.61 -33.91 16.32
CA ASN A 22 14.62 -33.98 15.27
C ASN A 22 14.47 -32.92 14.16
N MET A 23 13.90 -31.74 14.47
CA MET A 23 13.80 -30.63 13.51
C MET A 23 14.23 -29.27 14.07
N GLU A 24 14.91 -29.23 15.23
CA GLU A 24 15.43 -27.99 15.85
C GLU A 24 16.95 -28.01 16.13
N ARG A 25 17.74 -28.84 15.44
CA ARG A 25 19.21 -28.86 15.65
C ARG A 25 20.09 -28.82 14.40
N ARG A 26 19.55 -28.48 13.23
CA ARG A 26 20.36 -28.22 12.03
C ARG A 26 19.68 -27.17 11.16
N ILE A 27 20.05 -25.90 11.39
CA ILE A 27 20.29 -24.79 10.43
C ILE A 27 20.50 -23.53 11.30
N THR A 28 21.59 -23.55 12.05
CA THR A 28 22.11 -22.38 12.78
C THR A 28 23.61 -22.45 12.55
N VAL A 29 24.07 -21.93 11.41
CA VAL A 29 25.48 -21.59 11.09
C VAL A 29 25.61 -20.76 9.79
N LEU A 30 24.58 -20.60 8.94
CA LEU A 30 24.74 -19.95 7.62
C LEU A 30 24.22 -18.50 7.51
N VAL A 31 24.25 -17.70 8.59
CA VAL A 31 23.86 -16.26 8.57
C VAL A 31 24.86 -15.32 9.26
N MET A 32 26.04 -15.82 9.68
CA MET A 32 27.06 -15.00 10.36
C MET A 32 28.38 -14.86 9.58
N LEU A 33 28.33 -14.53 8.28
CA LEU A 33 29.52 -14.04 7.57
C LEU A 33 29.18 -13.32 6.24
N ALA A 34 28.51 -12.17 6.31
CA ALA A 34 28.34 -11.31 5.12
C ALA A 34 28.32 -9.80 5.45
N LEU A 35 29.02 -9.39 6.51
CA LEU A 35 29.40 -8.00 6.69
C LEU A 35 30.85 -7.95 7.18
N ILE A 36 31.67 -7.19 6.46
CA ILE A 36 33.10 -6.88 6.69
C ILE A 36 34.08 -7.96 6.22
N THR A 37 34.39 -7.95 4.93
CA THR A 37 35.76 -7.75 4.42
C THR A 37 35.66 -7.30 2.97
N LEU A 38 36.22 -6.13 2.63
CA LEU A 38 36.65 -5.82 1.28
C LEU A 38 37.93 -6.63 1.00
N PRO A 39 37.96 -7.51 -0.01
CA PRO A 39 39.22 -7.89 -0.61
C PRO A 39 39.30 -7.18 -1.97
N SER A 40 40.28 -6.32 -2.10
CA SER A 40 40.78 -5.85 -3.39
C SER A 40 41.41 -7.04 -4.13
N ILE A 41 40.59 -7.89 -4.74
CA ILE A 41 41.07 -9.00 -5.56
C ILE A 41 41.09 -8.52 -7.00
N MET A 42 42.30 -8.25 -7.50
CA MET A 42 42.55 -8.31 -8.94
C MET A 42 42.40 -9.78 -9.36
N ILE A 43 41.24 -10.15 -9.88
CA ILE A 43 41.03 -11.42 -10.57
C ILE A 43 41.09 -11.11 -12.06
N THR A 44 42.19 -11.55 -12.68
CA THR A 44 42.27 -11.69 -14.13
C THR A 44 41.62 -13.02 -14.50
N GLY A 45 40.64 -12.97 -15.41
CA GLY A 45 40.23 -14.09 -16.23
C GLY A 45 39.41 -15.20 -15.54
N TRP A 46 38.09 -15.06 -15.59
CA TRP A 46 37.10 -15.99 -16.17
C TRP A 46 35.75 -15.32 -15.95
N VAL A 47 35.15 -14.74 -17.01
CA VAL A 47 33.88 -14.03 -16.92
C VAL A 47 32.77 -15.09 -16.84
N ALA A 48 32.53 -15.62 -15.65
CA ALA A 48 31.25 -16.23 -15.35
C ALA A 48 30.19 -15.13 -15.41
N ALA A 49 29.10 -15.37 -16.12
CA ALA A 49 27.95 -14.46 -16.15
C ALA A 49 27.55 -14.12 -14.70
N ALA A 50 27.53 -12.83 -14.38
CA ALA A 50 27.17 -12.39 -13.04
C ALA A 50 25.69 -12.73 -12.81
N PRO A 51 25.34 -13.42 -11.70
CA PRO A 51 23.94 -13.75 -11.42
C PRO A 51 23.12 -12.46 -11.26
N LEU A 52 21.85 -12.51 -11.68
CA LEU A 52 20.91 -11.42 -11.45
C LEU A 52 20.69 -11.25 -9.93
N THR A 53 21.06 -10.09 -9.40
CA THR A 53 20.84 -9.73 -7.99
C THR A 53 20.15 -8.38 -7.88
N ILE A 54 19.35 -8.18 -6.84
CA ILE A 54 18.71 -6.90 -6.54
C ILE A 54 18.70 -6.65 -5.03
N GLN A 55 18.97 -5.41 -4.63
CA GLN A 55 18.82 -4.93 -3.26
C GLN A 55 18.42 -3.46 -3.26
N THR A 56 18.04 -2.95 -2.08
CA THR A 56 17.77 -1.54 -1.82
C THR A 56 18.77 -1.02 -0.77
N ASP A 57 19.06 0.27 -0.75
CA ASP A 57 20.01 0.85 0.22
C ASP A 57 19.48 0.83 1.66
N LYS A 58 18.17 0.94 1.84
CA LYS A 58 17.47 0.80 3.14
C LYS A 58 16.34 -0.21 3.07
N THR A 59 15.92 -0.70 4.24
CA THR A 59 14.71 -1.51 4.40
C THR A 59 13.47 -0.67 4.71
N TYR A 60 13.64 0.56 5.21
CA TYR A 60 12.56 1.45 5.64
C TYR A 60 12.70 2.81 4.98
N TYR A 61 11.59 3.36 4.52
CA TYR A 61 11.52 4.67 3.91
C TYR A 61 10.33 5.45 4.42
N LEU A 62 10.43 6.78 4.38
CA LEU A 62 9.29 7.68 4.52
C LEU A 62 8.69 8.01 3.14
N PRO A 63 7.41 8.38 3.06
CA PRO A 63 6.89 9.05 1.87
C PRO A 63 7.76 10.24 1.50
N GLY A 64 8.08 10.40 0.22
CA GLY A 64 8.98 11.47 -0.22
C GLY A 64 10.47 11.17 -0.08
N GLU A 65 10.90 9.99 0.39
CA GLU A 65 12.32 9.60 0.36
C GLU A 65 12.73 8.98 -0.98
N GLU A 66 14.02 9.07 -1.27
CA GLU A 66 14.64 8.40 -2.41
C GLU A 66 15.03 6.97 -2.02
N VAL A 67 14.65 6.02 -2.87
CA VAL A 67 14.97 4.59 -2.79
C VAL A 67 16.05 4.30 -3.82
N ILE A 68 17.22 3.86 -3.38
CA ILE A 68 18.30 3.47 -4.28
C ILE A 68 18.21 1.96 -4.47
N ILE A 69 17.89 1.56 -5.69
CA ILE A 69 17.82 0.15 -6.11
C ILE A 69 19.11 -0.17 -6.86
N ASN A 70 19.83 -1.18 -6.42
CA ASN A 70 21.07 -1.61 -7.05
C ASN A 70 21.15 -3.13 -7.18
N GLY A 71 21.93 -3.59 -8.17
CA GLY A 71 22.05 -5.00 -8.47
C GLY A 71 23.18 -5.32 -9.45
N THR A 72 23.32 -6.61 -9.76
CA THR A 72 24.28 -7.13 -10.74
C THR A 72 23.58 -7.98 -11.79
N VAL A 73 24.08 -7.97 -13.02
CA VAL A 73 23.66 -8.81 -14.15
C VAL A 73 24.77 -8.82 -15.21
N GLU A 74 24.57 -9.52 -16.32
CA GLU A 74 25.45 -9.42 -17.50
C GLU A 74 25.56 -7.98 -18.03
N SER A 75 26.77 -7.58 -18.43
CA SER A 75 27.05 -6.21 -18.90
C SER A 75 26.22 -5.83 -20.12
N LYS A 76 25.72 -4.59 -20.16
CA LYS A 76 24.92 -4.05 -21.29
C LYS A 76 23.61 -4.80 -21.55
N VAL A 77 23.08 -5.49 -20.55
CA VAL A 77 21.75 -6.13 -20.63
C VAL A 77 20.70 -5.19 -20.04
N ASN A 78 19.52 -5.17 -20.68
CA ASN A 78 18.37 -4.43 -20.21
C ASN A 78 17.71 -5.13 -19.03
N VAL A 79 17.57 -4.42 -17.91
CA VAL A 79 16.94 -4.85 -16.66
C VAL A 79 15.61 -4.13 -16.48
N THR A 80 14.52 -4.88 -16.42
CA THR A 80 13.20 -4.33 -16.07
C THR A 80 13.05 -4.35 -14.55
N ILE A 81 12.95 -3.17 -13.94
CA ILE A 81 12.69 -2.97 -12.51
C ILE A 81 11.20 -2.67 -12.31
N ILE A 82 10.54 -3.49 -11.49
CA ILE A 82 9.13 -3.34 -11.14
C ILE A 82 9.01 -3.15 -9.63
N ILE A 83 8.35 -2.08 -9.19
CA ILE A 83 8.01 -1.89 -7.78
C ILE A 83 6.50 -2.03 -7.62
N ASN A 84 6.08 -3.00 -6.82
CA ASN A 84 4.69 -3.28 -6.50
C ASN A 84 4.39 -2.89 -5.07
N SER A 85 3.32 -2.12 -4.88
CA SER A 85 2.62 -2.02 -3.61
C SER A 85 1.68 -3.23 -3.43
N ILE A 86 0.96 -3.26 -2.31
CA ILE A 86 -0.09 -4.28 -2.06
C ILE A 86 -1.25 -4.16 -3.06
N ARG A 87 -1.45 -2.99 -3.67
CA ARG A 87 -2.64 -2.69 -4.50
C ARG A 87 -2.32 -2.55 -5.99
N GLU A 88 -1.14 -2.06 -6.31
CA GLU A 88 -0.80 -1.66 -7.68
C GLU A 88 0.72 -1.63 -7.89
N THR A 89 1.12 -1.74 -9.15
CA THR A 89 2.48 -1.46 -9.62
C THR A 89 2.70 0.05 -9.64
N ILE A 90 3.64 0.53 -8.82
CA ILE A 90 3.96 1.96 -8.71
C ILE A 90 5.13 2.38 -9.61
N LEU A 91 5.96 1.44 -10.05
CA LEU A 91 7.05 1.66 -10.99
C LEU A 91 7.20 0.44 -11.89
N ASN A 92 7.38 0.68 -13.19
CA ASN A 92 7.84 -0.32 -14.16
C ASN A 92 8.76 0.38 -15.17
N ILE A 93 10.06 0.17 -15.06
CA ILE A 93 11.06 0.83 -15.91
C ILE A 93 12.09 -0.18 -16.40
N THR A 94 12.61 0.02 -17.60
CA THR A 94 13.74 -0.76 -18.12
C THR A 94 14.99 0.12 -18.19
N ILE A 95 16.08 -0.34 -17.61
CA ILE A 95 17.38 0.34 -17.61
C ILE A 95 18.47 -0.58 -18.17
N GLU A 96 19.52 -0.02 -18.78
CA GLU A 96 20.66 -0.79 -19.26
C GLU A 96 21.72 -0.93 -18.16
N ALA A 97 22.21 -2.15 -17.92
CA ALA A 97 23.31 -2.40 -17.00
C ALA A 97 24.64 -1.82 -17.53
N TYR A 98 25.45 -1.28 -16.63
CA TYR A 98 26.77 -0.72 -16.94
C TYR A 98 27.73 -1.79 -17.48
N GLU A 99 28.87 -1.35 -18.04
CA GLU A 99 29.88 -2.26 -18.62
C GLU A 99 30.47 -3.25 -17.60
N ASN A 100 30.44 -2.91 -16.32
CA ASN A 100 30.89 -3.77 -15.22
C ASN A 100 29.81 -4.76 -14.73
N GLY A 101 28.65 -4.81 -15.40
CA GLY A 101 27.53 -5.67 -15.00
C GLY A 101 26.75 -5.19 -13.79
N THR A 102 26.94 -3.95 -13.33
CA THR A 102 26.13 -3.37 -12.26
C THR A 102 24.99 -2.53 -12.83
N TYR A 103 23.91 -2.36 -12.08
CA TYR A 103 22.87 -1.38 -12.40
C TYR A 103 22.42 -0.67 -11.13
N THR A 104 22.04 0.59 -11.27
CA THR A 104 21.55 1.44 -10.18
C THR A 104 20.40 2.29 -10.69
N TYR A 105 19.32 2.37 -9.91
CA TYR A 105 18.17 3.22 -10.18
C TYR A 105 17.78 4.00 -8.92
N LEU A 106 17.53 5.30 -9.07
CA LEU A 106 17.05 6.16 -8.00
C LEU A 106 15.55 6.38 -8.20
N PHE A 107 14.76 5.89 -7.26
CA PHE A 107 13.31 6.01 -7.28
C PHE A 107 12.83 6.94 -6.16
N GLN A 108 12.20 8.06 -6.54
CA GLN A 108 11.63 9.00 -5.59
C GLN A 108 10.23 8.54 -5.17
N LEU A 109 10.05 8.15 -3.89
CA LEU A 109 8.73 7.79 -3.38
C LEU A 109 7.81 9.03 -3.41
N PRO A 110 6.57 8.91 -3.90
CA PRO A 110 5.56 9.97 -3.76
C PRO A 110 5.35 10.40 -2.30
N GLN A 111 4.99 11.66 -2.06
CA GLN A 111 4.70 12.19 -0.72
C GLN A 111 3.43 11.55 -0.11
N GLU A 112 2.53 11.11 -0.99
CA GLU A 112 1.28 10.43 -0.72
C GLU A 112 1.41 8.90 -0.71
N THR A 113 2.64 8.37 -0.67
CA THR A 113 2.89 6.93 -0.65
C THR A 113 2.21 6.28 0.55
N ILE A 114 1.41 5.25 0.29
CA ILE A 114 0.69 4.51 1.33
C ILE A 114 1.71 3.71 2.16
N PRO A 115 1.70 3.81 3.50
CA PRO A 115 2.54 2.98 4.35
C PRO A 115 2.28 1.50 4.13
N GLY A 116 3.34 0.69 4.03
CA GLY A 116 3.20 -0.74 3.75
C GLY A 116 4.46 -1.36 3.17
N ARG A 117 4.38 -2.66 2.88
CA ARG A 117 5.46 -3.42 2.25
C ARG A 117 5.38 -3.27 0.73
N TYR A 118 6.52 -2.97 0.12
CA TYR A 118 6.71 -2.84 -1.31
C TYR A 118 7.68 -3.91 -1.80
N ASN A 119 7.28 -4.64 -2.84
CA ASN A 119 8.12 -5.67 -3.46
C ASN A 119 8.80 -5.07 -4.69
N VAL A 120 10.09 -5.28 -4.83
CA VAL A 120 10.90 -4.81 -5.94
C VAL A 120 11.40 -6.03 -6.70
N TYR A 121 11.11 -6.09 -7.99
CA TYR A 121 11.55 -7.15 -8.90
C TYR A 121 12.53 -6.56 -9.91
N ALA A 122 13.59 -7.30 -10.20
CA ALA A 122 14.39 -7.11 -11.41
C ALA A 122 14.19 -8.32 -12.31
N ILE A 123 13.91 -8.08 -13.60
CA ILE A 123 13.61 -9.11 -14.58
C ILE A 123 14.53 -8.95 -15.79
N VAL A 124 15.18 -10.04 -16.19
CA VAL A 124 16.08 -10.10 -17.35
C VAL A 124 15.89 -11.44 -18.05
N SER A 125 15.49 -11.43 -19.32
CA SER A 125 15.43 -12.64 -20.17
C SER A 125 14.69 -13.85 -19.55
N GLY A 126 13.70 -13.59 -18.69
CA GLY A 126 12.92 -14.62 -17.99
C GLY A 126 13.45 -15.02 -16.60
N GLU A 127 14.65 -14.56 -16.22
CA GLU A 127 15.12 -14.63 -14.83
C GLU A 127 14.56 -13.44 -14.03
N ALA A 128 14.26 -13.69 -12.76
CA ALA A 128 13.77 -12.67 -11.84
C ALA A 128 14.50 -12.74 -10.50
N ALA A 129 14.88 -11.58 -9.98
CA ALA A 129 15.34 -11.41 -8.60
C ALA A 129 14.38 -10.49 -7.86
N GLU A 130 14.19 -10.72 -6.56
CA GLU A 130 13.28 -9.92 -5.73
C GLU A 130 13.95 -9.39 -4.47
N THR A 131 13.52 -8.20 -4.05
CA THR A 131 13.77 -7.64 -2.72
C THR A 131 12.53 -6.89 -2.25
N ASN A 132 12.53 -6.38 -1.02
CA ASN A 132 11.41 -5.60 -0.52
C ASN A 132 11.87 -4.53 0.47
N PHE A 133 11.08 -3.46 0.55
CA PHE A 133 11.20 -2.42 1.55
C PHE A 133 9.84 -2.08 2.17
N THR A 134 9.84 -1.32 3.26
CA THR A 134 8.63 -0.89 3.97
C THR A 134 8.56 0.63 4.05
N VAL A 135 7.43 1.21 3.67
CA VAL A 135 7.15 2.64 3.86
C VAL A 135 6.46 2.84 5.20
N VAL A 136 6.99 3.74 6.03
CA VAL A 136 6.47 4.07 7.37
C VAL A 136 6.10 5.56 7.44
N LEU A 137 5.14 5.92 8.28
CA LEU A 137 4.67 7.32 8.42
C LEU A 137 5.58 8.20 9.29
N THR A 138 6.41 7.57 10.11
CA THR A 138 7.21 8.22 11.13
C THR A 138 8.63 7.73 11.06
N GLU A 139 9.58 8.62 11.32
CA GLU A 139 10.99 8.25 11.39
C GLU A 139 11.17 7.10 12.38
N LEU A 140 12.04 6.14 12.05
CA LEU A 140 12.39 5.03 12.94
C LEU A 140 12.85 5.53 14.30
N LYS A 141 13.51 6.68 14.34
CA LYS A 141 13.91 7.37 15.56
C LYS A 141 12.70 7.73 16.42
N ASP A 142 11.69 8.39 15.87
CA ASP A 142 10.50 8.78 16.64
C ASP A 142 9.72 7.56 17.12
N LEU A 143 9.60 6.53 16.27
CA LEU A 143 8.96 5.28 16.65
C LEU A 143 9.70 4.55 17.77
N ALA A 144 11.04 4.48 17.70
CA ALA A 144 11.88 3.91 18.74
C ALA A 144 11.76 4.69 20.06
N GLN A 145 11.78 6.02 20.00
CA GLN A 145 11.61 6.88 21.18
C GLN A 145 10.24 6.66 21.83
N ASN A 146 9.18 6.59 21.02
CA ASN A 146 7.83 6.32 21.52
C ASN A 146 7.73 4.95 22.20
N LEU A 147 8.34 3.91 21.64
CA LEU A 147 8.40 2.58 22.27
C LEU A 147 9.20 2.58 23.57
N ILE A 148 10.32 3.28 23.62
CA ILE A 148 11.10 3.45 24.86
C ILE A 148 10.29 4.18 25.93
N ASN A 149 9.58 5.25 25.57
CA ASN A 149 8.73 5.99 26.51
C ASN A 149 7.57 5.12 27.03
N MET A 150 6.95 4.32 26.15
CA MET A 150 5.92 3.37 26.56
C MET A 150 6.50 2.31 27.52
N ALA A 151 7.68 1.78 27.23
CA ALA A 151 8.35 0.81 28.10
C ALA A 151 8.71 1.41 29.47
N GLN A 152 9.19 2.66 29.51
CA GLN A 152 9.42 3.40 30.76
C GLN A 152 8.14 3.58 31.57
N SER A 153 7.04 4.00 30.94
CA SER A 153 5.74 4.12 31.60
C SER A 153 5.27 2.77 32.15
N SER A 154 5.45 1.69 31.39
CA SER A 154 5.11 0.35 31.85
C SER A 154 5.99 -0.12 33.01
N ARG A 155 7.26 0.30 33.08
CA ARG A 155 8.15 0.03 34.21
C ARG A 155 7.61 0.67 35.48
N ILE A 156 7.24 1.95 35.41
CA ILE A 156 6.67 2.72 36.53
C ILE A 156 5.43 2.00 37.09
N HIS A 157 4.54 1.51 36.23
CA HIS A 157 3.36 0.77 36.69
C HIS A 157 3.67 -0.56 37.39
N VAL A 158 4.77 -1.22 37.02
CA VAL A 158 5.22 -2.42 37.75
C VAL A 158 5.84 -2.05 39.09
N GLU A 159 6.62 -0.97 39.15
CA GLU A 159 7.18 -0.42 40.40
C GLU A 159 6.05 -0.05 41.37
N GLU A 160 5.04 0.70 40.91
CA GLU A 160 3.84 1.04 41.69
C GLU A 160 3.12 -0.21 42.23
N ALA A 161 2.92 -1.22 41.39
CA ALA A 161 2.29 -2.47 41.81
C ALA A 161 3.15 -3.28 42.80
N PHE A 162 4.48 -3.18 42.74
CA PHE A 162 5.38 -3.80 43.70
C PHE A 162 5.36 -3.06 45.04
N ASP A 163 5.40 -1.73 45.03
CA ASP A 163 5.28 -0.89 46.22
C ASP A 163 3.96 -1.18 46.95
N GLU A 164 2.83 -1.31 46.23
CA GLU A 164 1.54 -1.68 46.82
C GLU A 164 1.55 -3.06 47.51
N LEU A 165 2.28 -4.04 46.96
CA LEU A 165 2.42 -5.36 47.59
C LEU A 165 3.25 -5.26 48.88
N GLU A 166 4.35 -4.52 48.84
CA GLU A 166 5.23 -4.31 50.00
C GLU A 166 4.52 -3.57 51.14
N GLU A 167 3.76 -2.51 50.83
CA GLU A 167 2.93 -1.78 51.80
C GLU A 167 1.93 -2.69 52.52
N ARG A 168 1.43 -3.71 51.82
CA ARG A 168 0.51 -4.72 52.37
C ARG A 168 1.23 -5.88 53.06
N ASN A 169 2.56 -5.82 53.21
CA ASN A 169 3.42 -6.90 53.70
C ASN A 169 3.28 -8.21 52.91
N ILE A 170 2.98 -8.11 51.60
CA ILE A 170 2.89 -9.25 50.69
C ILE A 170 4.23 -9.37 49.97
N THR A 171 4.86 -10.54 50.08
CA THR A 171 6.13 -10.78 49.39
C THR A 171 5.94 -10.78 47.88
N ILE A 172 6.72 -9.98 47.17
CA ILE A 172 6.69 -9.93 45.69
C ILE A 172 7.06 -11.31 45.13
N PRO A 173 6.25 -11.88 44.22
CA PRO A 173 6.59 -13.14 43.57
C PRO A 173 7.96 -13.08 42.88
N THR A 174 8.80 -14.08 43.15
CA THR A 174 10.18 -14.16 42.61
C THR A 174 10.19 -14.14 41.08
N ASP A 175 9.21 -14.75 40.45
CA ASP A 175 9.07 -14.83 38.99
C ASP A 175 8.51 -13.54 38.36
N ALA A 176 7.82 -12.69 39.12
CA ALA A 176 7.47 -11.33 38.74
C ALA A 176 8.71 -10.43 38.80
N MET A 177 9.46 -10.50 39.90
CA MET A 177 10.72 -9.76 40.08
C MET A 177 11.75 -10.11 38.99
N GLN A 178 11.90 -11.40 38.64
CA GLN A 178 12.74 -11.82 37.52
C GLN A 178 12.29 -11.21 36.17
N SER A 179 10.98 -11.16 35.92
CA SER A 179 10.44 -10.58 34.69
C SER A 179 10.68 -9.08 34.65
N TYR A 180 10.48 -8.38 35.77
CA TYR A 180 10.77 -6.95 35.92
C TYR A 180 12.25 -6.66 35.63
N ASN A 181 13.17 -7.36 36.28
CA ASN A 181 14.62 -7.15 36.09
C ASN A 181 15.05 -7.37 34.63
N LEU A 182 14.54 -8.41 33.98
CA LEU A 182 14.82 -8.65 32.57
C LEU A 182 14.22 -7.55 31.67
N GLY A 183 13.05 -7.00 32.04
CA GLY A 183 12.47 -5.83 31.37
C GLY A 183 13.34 -4.58 31.50
N VAL A 184 13.89 -4.33 32.70
CA VAL A 184 14.82 -3.21 32.95
C VAL A 184 16.09 -3.36 32.09
N GLU A 185 16.72 -4.54 32.09
CA GLU A 185 17.91 -4.82 31.26
C GLU A 185 17.64 -4.52 29.78
N ARG A 186 16.52 -5.02 29.25
CA ARG A 186 16.13 -4.80 27.85
C ARG A 186 15.83 -3.33 27.54
N LEU A 187 15.24 -2.60 28.48
CA LEU A 187 14.96 -1.17 28.33
C LEU A 187 16.25 -0.34 28.33
N GLU A 188 17.21 -0.65 29.20
CA GLU A 188 18.52 0.00 29.24
C GLU A 188 19.31 -0.26 27.95
N ASP A 189 19.30 -1.52 27.48
CA ASP A 189 19.90 -1.86 26.19
C ASP A 189 19.22 -1.11 25.04
N ALA A 190 17.89 -1.00 25.04
CA ALA A 190 17.14 -0.24 24.05
C ALA A 190 17.55 1.25 24.03
N GLN A 191 17.67 1.87 25.21
CA GLN A 191 18.10 3.27 25.35
C GLN A 191 19.54 3.47 24.87
N ARG A 192 20.45 2.54 25.19
CA ARG A 192 21.82 2.56 24.68
C ARG A 192 21.85 2.48 23.16
N LEU A 193 21.19 1.48 22.57
CA LEU A 193 21.13 1.31 21.12
C LEU A 193 20.48 2.50 20.41
N PHE A 194 19.49 3.13 21.06
CA PHE A 194 18.88 4.36 20.56
C PHE A 194 19.88 5.52 20.51
N SER A 195 20.68 5.71 21.56
CA SER A 195 21.73 6.74 21.61
C SER A 195 22.86 6.50 20.60
N GLU A 196 23.09 5.24 20.22
CA GLU A 196 24.04 4.83 19.18
C GLU A 196 23.47 4.96 17.74
N GLY A 197 22.21 5.37 17.58
CA GLY A 197 21.54 5.49 16.29
C GLY A 197 21.01 4.16 15.72
N GLN A 198 21.07 3.07 16.50
CA GLN A 198 20.58 1.75 16.10
C GLN A 198 19.08 1.59 16.39
N TYR A 199 18.25 2.45 15.80
CA TYR A 199 16.82 2.57 16.15
C TYR A 199 16.02 1.28 16.01
N ARG A 200 16.29 0.44 14.99
CA ARG A 200 15.59 -0.84 14.81
C ARG A 200 15.87 -1.82 15.94
N ALA A 201 17.13 -1.95 16.32
CA ALA A 201 17.52 -2.84 17.41
C ALA A 201 16.97 -2.31 18.75
N ALA A 202 16.99 -0.99 18.94
CA ALA A 202 16.34 -0.33 20.07
C ALA A 202 14.82 -0.61 20.14
N MET A 203 14.10 -0.53 19.02
CA MET A 203 12.67 -0.84 18.96
C MET A 203 12.37 -2.29 19.41
N ASN A 204 13.15 -3.25 18.91
CA ASN A 204 12.96 -4.66 19.27
C ASN A 204 13.16 -4.87 20.77
N LEU A 205 14.23 -4.32 21.35
CA LEU A 205 14.49 -4.43 22.78
C LEU A 205 13.49 -3.67 23.64
N ALA A 206 13.01 -2.50 23.20
CA ALA A 206 11.95 -1.76 23.89
C ALA A 206 10.63 -2.56 23.90
N PHE A 207 10.31 -3.27 22.82
CA PHE A 207 9.16 -4.16 22.75
C PHE A 207 9.32 -5.39 23.65
N GLU A 208 10.50 -6.01 23.67
CA GLU A 208 10.80 -7.08 24.63
C GLU A 208 10.63 -6.59 26.08
N ALA A 209 11.12 -5.38 26.40
CA ALA A 209 10.95 -4.78 27.71
C ALA A 209 9.46 -4.62 28.10
N LEU A 210 8.64 -4.07 27.19
CA LEU A 210 7.19 -3.96 27.37
C LEU A 210 6.53 -5.31 27.68
N GLN A 211 6.87 -6.36 26.94
CA GLN A 211 6.33 -7.70 27.18
C GLN A 211 6.72 -8.22 28.56
N ARG A 212 7.96 -7.99 28.99
CA ARG A 212 8.46 -8.42 30.31
C ARG A 212 7.79 -7.67 31.45
N PHE A 213 7.59 -6.36 31.32
CA PHE A 213 6.84 -5.57 32.30
C PHE A 213 5.38 -5.99 32.39
N MET A 214 4.71 -6.27 31.26
CA MET A 214 3.35 -6.80 31.26
C MET A 214 3.25 -8.15 32.01
N VAL A 215 4.21 -9.05 31.80
CA VAL A 215 4.27 -10.33 32.53
C VAL A 215 4.52 -10.12 34.02
N ALA A 216 5.43 -9.21 34.41
CA ALA A 216 5.67 -8.87 35.80
C ALA A 216 4.41 -8.32 36.47
N LEU A 217 3.71 -7.40 35.81
CA LEU A 217 2.47 -6.78 36.29
C LEU A 217 1.36 -7.82 36.49
N GLN A 218 1.16 -8.71 35.52
CA GLN A 218 0.17 -9.78 35.61
C GLN A 218 0.44 -10.73 36.79
N LYS A 219 1.71 -11.05 37.04
CA LYS A 219 2.10 -11.93 38.15
C LYS A 219 1.93 -11.24 39.51
N ALA A 220 2.26 -9.95 39.61
CA ALA A 220 2.00 -9.15 40.80
C ALA A 220 0.49 -9.12 41.14
N HIS A 221 -0.35 -8.84 40.14
CA HIS A 221 -1.81 -8.76 40.31
C HIS A 221 -2.46 -10.09 40.70
N ARG A 222 -1.86 -11.24 40.38
CA ARG A 222 -2.40 -12.55 40.77
C ARG A 222 -2.30 -12.83 42.27
N ILE A 223 -1.31 -12.22 42.95
CA ILE A 223 -1.04 -12.46 44.37
C ILE A 223 -1.61 -11.33 45.24
N ALA A 224 -1.77 -10.14 44.65
CA ALA A 224 -2.54 -9.08 45.27
C ALA A 224 -3.93 -9.65 45.65
N PRO A 225 -4.28 -9.74 46.95
CA PRO A 225 -5.66 -10.04 47.33
C PRO A 225 -6.53 -9.00 46.63
N PRO A 226 -7.70 -9.40 46.09
CA PRO A 226 -8.62 -8.46 45.49
C PRO A 226 -8.73 -7.30 46.48
N PRO A 227 -8.47 -6.06 46.04
CA PRO A 227 -8.45 -4.94 46.95
C PRO A 227 -9.72 -5.01 47.80
N PRO A 228 -9.65 -4.81 49.13
CA PRO A 228 -10.88 -4.66 49.91
C PRO A 228 -11.73 -3.65 49.15
N PRO A 229 -13.04 -3.87 48.95
CA PRO A 229 -13.87 -3.05 48.06
C PRO A 229 -13.74 -1.59 48.47
N TYR A 230 -12.79 -0.92 47.82
CA TYR A 230 -12.46 0.47 48.01
C TYR A 230 -13.39 1.15 47.02
N GLU A 231 -14.28 1.97 47.54
CA GLU A 231 -15.00 2.98 46.76
C GLU A 231 -13.93 3.79 45.99
N GLY A 232 -13.64 3.43 44.73
CA GLY A 232 -12.60 4.06 43.92
C GLY A 232 -11.86 3.16 42.92
N PHE A 233 -11.72 1.84 43.18
CA PHE A 233 -11.02 0.95 42.22
C PHE A 233 -11.77 0.83 40.88
N GLU A 234 -13.10 0.75 40.93
CA GLU A 234 -13.94 0.78 39.73
C GLU A 234 -13.79 2.09 38.94
N GLU A 235 -13.56 3.23 39.60
CA GLU A 235 -13.40 4.52 38.91
C GLU A 235 -12.06 4.59 38.18
N LEU A 236 -10.99 4.03 38.75
CA LEU A 236 -9.67 3.99 38.14
C LEU A 236 -9.63 3.08 36.91
N GLU A 237 -10.27 1.90 36.98
CA GLU A 237 -10.42 0.99 35.84
C GLU A 237 -11.28 1.63 34.73
N ARG A 238 -12.38 2.29 35.10
CA ARG A 238 -13.20 3.07 34.15
C ARG A 238 -12.38 4.19 33.51
N ALA A 239 -11.56 4.89 34.28
CA ALA A 239 -10.72 5.98 33.78
C ALA A 239 -9.69 5.46 32.75
N GLN A 240 -9.02 4.35 33.05
CA GLN A 240 -8.08 3.72 32.12
C GLN A 240 -8.79 3.24 30.84
N GLY A 241 -9.96 2.60 30.99
CA GLY A 241 -10.80 2.19 29.86
C GLY A 241 -11.22 3.37 28.97
N LEU A 242 -11.56 4.51 29.57
CA LEU A 242 -11.89 5.74 28.85
C LEU A 242 -10.67 6.32 28.12
N ARG A 243 -9.48 6.30 28.72
CA ARG A 243 -8.26 6.78 28.07
C ARG A 243 -7.98 6.03 26.77
N VAL A 244 -7.99 4.70 26.84
CA VAL A 244 -7.83 3.83 25.66
C VAL A 244 -8.93 4.08 24.63
N ALA A 245 -10.16 4.32 25.09
CA ALA A 245 -11.29 4.59 24.23
C ALA A 245 -11.19 5.94 23.48
N ILE A 246 -10.64 6.98 24.12
CA ILE A 246 -10.33 8.29 23.51
C ILE A 246 -9.22 8.13 22.46
N GLU A 247 -8.13 7.43 22.77
CA GLU A 247 -7.04 7.18 21.82
C GLU A 247 -7.52 6.45 20.56
N ARG A 248 -8.37 5.43 20.71
CA ARG A 248 -8.98 4.73 19.58
C ARG A 248 -9.88 5.64 18.73
N ALA A 249 -10.61 6.56 19.35
CA ALA A 249 -11.44 7.52 18.64
C ALA A 249 -10.59 8.51 17.82
N ASN A 250 -9.50 9.04 18.41
CA ASN A 250 -8.52 9.87 17.70
C ASN A 250 -7.91 9.14 16.49
N ALA A 251 -7.49 7.89 16.67
CA ALA A 251 -6.95 7.09 15.58
C ALA A 251 -7.97 6.88 14.44
N THR A 252 -9.26 6.72 14.78
CA THR A 252 -10.34 6.61 13.79
C THR A 252 -10.53 7.91 13.02
N LEU A 253 -10.51 9.05 13.72
CA LEU A 253 -10.67 10.37 13.11
C LEU A 253 -9.52 10.71 12.16
N ASN A 254 -8.29 10.35 12.52
CA ASN A 254 -7.11 10.49 11.63
C ASN A 254 -7.24 9.64 10.34
N ARG A 255 -7.81 8.43 10.43
CA ARG A 255 -8.10 7.60 9.24
C ARG A 255 -9.18 8.22 8.35
N ILE A 256 -10.21 8.81 8.95
CA ILE A 256 -11.25 9.54 8.21
C ILE A 256 -10.62 10.74 7.47
N ASN A 257 -9.80 11.53 8.15
CA ASN A 257 -9.17 12.72 7.58
C ASN A 257 -8.22 12.39 6.41
N SER A 258 -7.37 11.36 6.57
CA SER A 258 -6.50 10.89 5.49
C SER A 258 -7.31 10.38 4.27
N THR A 259 -8.40 9.65 4.51
CA THR A 259 -9.30 9.21 3.43
C THR A 259 -9.95 10.41 2.74
N LEU A 260 -10.40 11.41 3.49
CA LEU A 260 -10.99 12.63 2.94
C LEU A 260 -9.99 13.42 2.08
N THR A 261 -8.74 13.51 2.51
CA THR A 261 -7.68 14.16 1.74
C THR A 261 -7.51 13.50 0.38
N SER A 262 -7.52 12.15 0.33
CA SER A 262 -7.44 11.39 -0.93
C SER A 262 -8.65 11.58 -1.85
N LEU A 263 -9.82 11.89 -1.29
CA LEU A 263 -11.07 12.08 -2.03
C LEU A 263 -11.39 13.56 -2.31
N SER A 264 -10.59 14.50 -1.79
CA SER A 264 -10.87 15.94 -1.80
C SER A 264 -11.15 16.50 -3.20
N THR A 265 -10.41 16.03 -4.22
CA THR A 265 -10.58 16.43 -5.63
C THR A 265 -11.98 16.14 -6.19
N HIS A 266 -12.71 15.21 -5.59
CA HIS A 266 -14.03 14.77 -6.03
C HIS A 266 -15.16 15.22 -5.08
N LEU A 267 -14.84 15.75 -3.90
CA LEU A 267 -15.79 16.05 -2.83
C LEU A 267 -15.87 17.55 -2.49
N ASN A 268 -15.52 18.44 -3.41
CA ASN A 268 -15.46 19.90 -3.19
C ASN A 268 -16.73 20.47 -2.51
N ASP A 269 -17.91 19.95 -2.85
CA ASP A 269 -19.19 20.48 -2.35
C ASP A 269 -19.47 20.13 -0.88
N ILE A 270 -18.84 19.08 -0.34
CA ILE A 270 -19.11 18.55 1.01
C ILE A 270 -17.90 18.58 1.93
N ILE A 271 -16.72 18.94 1.41
CA ILE A 271 -15.46 18.93 2.18
C ILE A 271 -15.49 19.89 3.38
N SER A 272 -16.17 21.03 3.25
CA SER A 272 -16.35 21.99 4.35
C SER A 272 -17.18 21.40 5.49
N THR A 273 -18.22 20.62 5.17
CA THR A 273 -19.03 19.89 6.15
C THR A 273 -18.20 18.85 6.89
N PHE A 274 -17.37 18.08 6.17
CA PHE A 274 -16.46 17.12 6.80
C PHE A 274 -15.47 17.80 7.74
N ASN A 275 -14.81 18.88 7.29
CA ASN A 275 -13.81 19.59 8.09
C ASN A 275 -14.43 20.18 9.37
N SER A 276 -15.64 20.73 9.29
CA SER A 276 -16.38 21.19 10.47
C SER A 276 -16.64 20.06 11.45
N MET A 277 -17.17 18.92 10.98
CA MET A 277 -17.46 17.78 11.84
C MET A 277 -16.21 17.13 12.43
N ILE A 278 -15.08 17.12 11.70
CA ILE A 278 -13.79 16.66 12.21
C ILE A 278 -13.35 17.58 13.35
N SER A 279 -13.36 18.90 13.14
CA SER A 279 -13.03 19.89 14.16
C SER A 279 -13.90 19.74 15.41
N ASP A 280 -15.22 19.55 15.25
CA ASP A 280 -16.15 19.34 16.37
C ASP A 280 -15.80 18.05 17.14
N ALA A 281 -15.49 16.96 16.44
CA ALA A 281 -15.10 15.70 17.07
C ALA A 281 -13.77 15.83 17.83
N GLU A 282 -12.78 16.52 17.27
CA GLU A 282 -11.49 16.82 17.93
C GLU A 282 -11.71 17.61 19.21
N GLU A 283 -12.54 18.66 19.17
CA GLU A 283 -12.85 19.48 20.34
C GLU A 283 -13.45 18.62 21.48
N HIS A 284 -14.40 17.74 21.18
CA HIS A 284 -14.98 16.84 22.17
C HIS A 284 -13.98 15.80 22.71
N LEU A 285 -13.07 15.29 21.88
CA LEU A 285 -12.03 14.36 22.35
C LEU A 285 -11.02 15.06 23.26
N ILE A 286 -10.67 16.32 22.99
CA ILE A 286 -9.83 17.15 23.87
C ILE A 286 -10.55 17.39 25.20
N LYS A 287 -11.82 17.77 25.19
CA LYS A 287 -12.63 17.94 26.41
C LYS A 287 -12.71 16.64 27.22
N ALA A 288 -12.89 15.50 26.56
CA ALA A 288 -12.93 14.19 27.21
C ALA A 288 -11.61 13.89 27.93
N ALA A 289 -10.47 14.16 27.28
CA ALA A 289 -9.15 13.96 27.88
C ALA A 289 -8.94 14.88 29.10
N VAL A 290 -9.28 16.17 28.99
CA VAL A 290 -9.17 17.13 30.11
C VAL A 290 -10.04 16.75 31.30
N GLN A 291 -11.28 16.31 31.05
CA GLN A 291 -12.19 15.84 32.12
C GLN A 291 -11.63 14.58 32.81
N LEU A 292 -11.01 13.69 32.03
CA LEU A 292 -10.42 12.47 32.55
C LEU A 292 -9.19 12.76 33.43
N GLU A 293 -8.33 13.68 33.01
CA GLU A 293 -7.18 14.16 33.78
C GLU A 293 -7.61 14.88 35.07
N ALA A 294 -8.75 15.55 35.06
CA ALA A 294 -9.36 16.16 36.24
C ALA A 294 -10.06 15.16 37.18
N GLY A 295 -10.04 13.85 36.88
CA GLY A 295 -10.72 12.82 37.66
C GLY A 295 -12.24 12.75 37.44
N ASN A 296 -12.80 13.54 36.53
CA ASN A 296 -14.23 13.52 36.21
C ASN A 296 -14.55 12.46 35.14
N VAL A 297 -14.56 11.20 35.56
CA VAL A 297 -14.82 10.02 34.71
C VAL A 297 -16.15 10.12 33.97
N THR A 298 -17.22 10.57 34.64
CA THR A 298 -18.56 10.72 34.05
C THR A 298 -18.56 11.80 32.95
N GLY A 299 -17.94 12.95 33.20
CA GLY A 299 -17.79 14.02 32.20
C GLY A 299 -16.98 13.55 30.98
N ALA A 300 -15.87 12.86 31.22
CA ALA A 300 -15.05 12.29 30.14
C ALA A 300 -15.84 11.29 29.28
N ALA A 301 -16.64 10.43 29.89
CA ALA A 301 -17.49 9.47 29.19
C ALA A 301 -18.54 10.17 28.31
N GLN A 302 -19.16 11.25 28.79
CA GLN A 302 -20.15 12.02 28.06
C GLN A 302 -19.57 12.73 26.83
N GLU A 303 -18.41 13.38 26.99
CA GLU A 303 -17.69 14.04 25.89
C GLU A 303 -17.24 13.02 24.84
N LEU A 304 -16.69 11.88 25.26
CA LEU A 304 -16.31 10.78 24.37
C LEU A 304 -17.52 10.21 23.61
N ALA A 305 -18.66 10.04 24.26
CA ALA A 305 -19.89 9.57 23.61
C ALA A 305 -20.35 10.55 22.51
N THR A 306 -20.24 11.85 22.79
CA THR A 306 -20.56 12.90 21.81
C THR A 306 -19.63 12.87 20.60
N ALA A 307 -18.31 12.80 20.84
CA ALA A 307 -17.31 12.65 19.78
C ALA A 307 -17.56 11.41 18.91
N ARG A 308 -17.84 10.26 19.53
CA ARG A 308 -18.17 9.02 18.81
C ARG A 308 -19.43 9.14 17.96
N GLY A 309 -20.44 9.86 18.43
CA GLY A 309 -21.63 10.16 17.64
C GLY A 309 -21.30 10.97 16.38
N ILE A 310 -20.41 11.95 16.48
CA ILE A 310 -19.94 12.73 15.32
C ILE A 310 -19.13 11.85 14.37
N ILE A 311 -18.19 11.06 14.89
CA ILE A 311 -17.37 10.09 14.11
C ILE A 311 -18.25 9.09 13.36
N GLY A 312 -19.31 8.59 13.99
CA GLY A 312 -20.27 7.68 13.34
C GLY A 312 -20.98 8.34 12.15
N ARG A 313 -21.44 9.59 12.32
CA ARG A 313 -22.04 10.36 11.22
C ARG A 313 -21.04 10.67 10.10
N LEU A 314 -19.82 11.08 10.45
CA LEU A 314 -18.71 11.28 9.51
C LEU A 314 -18.48 10.02 8.66
N THR A 315 -18.42 8.85 9.30
CA THR A 315 -18.21 7.57 8.61
C THR A 315 -19.36 7.25 7.66
N GLY A 316 -20.62 7.47 8.08
CA GLY A 316 -21.79 7.27 7.22
C GLY A 316 -21.80 8.20 6.00
N LEU A 317 -21.46 9.48 6.19
CA LEU A 317 -21.33 10.44 5.09
C LEU A 317 -20.20 10.06 4.14
N LEU A 318 -19.04 9.65 4.67
CA LEU A 318 -17.89 9.23 3.88
C LEU A 318 -18.23 8.02 3.01
N ASN A 319 -18.89 7.01 3.58
CA ASN A 319 -19.34 5.83 2.84
C ASN A 319 -20.34 6.19 1.73
N SER A 320 -21.29 7.10 2.02
CA SER A 320 -22.25 7.58 1.02
C SER A 320 -21.57 8.33 -0.12
N ALA A 321 -20.60 9.20 0.21
CA ALA A 321 -19.80 9.93 -0.76
C ALA A 321 -18.94 8.99 -1.61
N ALA A 322 -18.31 7.99 -1.00
CA ALA A 322 -17.54 6.96 -1.68
C ALA A 322 -18.40 6.13 -2.63
N ALA A 323 -19.60 5.71 -2.21
CA ALA A 323 -20.55 5.00 -3.05
C ALA A 323 -20.98 5.84 -4.27
N ARG A 324 -21.28 7.13 -4.08
CA ARG A 324 -21.60 8.05 -5.18
C ARG A 324 -20.43 8.21 -6.15
N LEU A 325 -19.21 8.29 -5.65
CA LEU A 325 -18.01 8.38 -6.49
C LEU A 325 -17.78 7.09 -7.28
N LYS A 326 -17.94 5.92 -6.65
CA LYS A 326 -17.88 4.62 -7.33
C LYS A 326 -18.93 4.52 -8.43
N ALA A 327 -20.18 4.93 -8.15
CA ALA A 327 -21.25 4.95 -9.14
C ALA A 327 -20.92 5.85 -10.34
N MET A 328 -20.39 7.06 -10.07
CA MET A 328 -19.94 7.98 -11.13
C MET A 328 -18.81 7.37 -11.99
N LYS A 329 -17.84 6.70 -11.35
CA LYS A 329 -16.75 6.01 -12.07
C LYS A 329 -17.29 4.84 -12.90
N ALA A 330 -18.20 4.04 -12.35
CA ALA A 330 -18.86 2.95 -13.07
C ALA A 330 -19.65 3.44 -14.29
N LEU A 331 -20.40 4.55 -14.16
CA LEU A 331 -21.11 5.18 -15.28
C LEU A 331 -20.14 5.61 -16.39
N ARG A 332 -19.06 6.31 -16.05
CA ARG A 332 -18.05 6.72 -17.05
C ARG A 332 -17.37 5.52 -17.72
N PHE A 333 -17.11 4.46 -16.96
CA PHE A 333 -16.53 3.25 -17.51
C PHE A 333 -17.51 2.53 -18.45
N MET A 334 -18.79 2.45 -18.07
CA MET A 334 -19.87 1.93 -18.90
C MET A 334 -20.01 2.72 -20.20
N GLU A 335 -19.99 4.06 -20.17
CA GLU A 335 -20.03 4.91 -21.37
C GLU A 335 -18.87 4.61 -22.33
N ARG A 336 -17.65 4.40 -21.79
CA ARG A 336 -16.48 4.01 -22.57
C ARG A 336 -16.63 2.61 -23.18
N MET A 337 -17.20 1.67 -22.43
CA MET A 337 -17.49 0.32 -22.90
C MET A 337 -18.55 0.34 -24.02
N GLU A 338 -19.61 1.13 -23.90
CA GLU A 338 -20.61 1.31 -24.96
C GLU A 338 -19.98 1.85 -26.25
N GLU A 339 -19.08 2.82 -26.13
CA GLU A 339 -18.32 3.34 -27.27
C GLU A 339 -17.39 2.27 -27.87
N GLN A 340 -16.68 1.50 -27.04
CA GLN A 340 -15.84 0.39 -27.49
C GLN A 340 -16.62 -0.67 -28.24
N VAL A 341 -17.79 -1.07 -27.74
CA VAL A 341 -18.69 -2.03 -28.40
C VAL A 341 -19.10 -1.51 -29.76
N ARG A 342 -19.58 -0.25 -29.87
CA ARG A 342 -19.96 0.36 -31.16
C ARG A 342 -18.80 0.38 -32.16
N ASN A 343 -17.60 0.77 -31.71
CA ASN A 343 -16.42 0.81 -32.58
C ASN A 343 -16.03 -0.60 -33.05
N LEU A 344 -16.14 -1.60 -32.17
CA LEU A 344 -15.90 -3.00 -32.50
C LEU A 344 -16.93 -3.53 -33.50
N GLU A 345 -18.21 -3.22 -33.31
CA GLU A 345 -19.25 -3.59 -34.28
C GLU A 345 -18.95 -3.00 -35.66
N GLU A 346 -18.57 -1.72 -35.74
CA GLU A 346 -18.20 -1.08 -37.01
C GLU A 346 -17.00 -1.80 -37.66
N LYS A 347 -15.98 -2.13 -36.88
CA LYS A 347 -14.78 -2.84 -37.35
C LYS A 347 -15.13 -4.25 -37.86
N VAL A 348 -15.93 -5.00 -37.11
CA VAL A 348 -16.39 -6.34 -37.51
C VAL A 348 -17.18 -6.26 -38.83
N LEU A 349 -18.05 -5.26 -38.98
CA LEU A 349 -18.80 -5.03 -40.21
C LEU A 349 -17.90 -4.66 -41.40
N ARG A 350 -16.86 -3.85 -41.19
CA ARG A 350 -15.85 -3.54 -42.22
C ARG A 350 -15.09 -4.79 -42.67
N PHE A 351 -14.81 -5.71 -41.75
CA PHE A 351 -14.16 -7.00 -42.06
C PHE A 351 -15.12 -8.09 -42.55
N ARG A 352 -16.40 -7.79 -42.82
CA ARG A 352 -17.41 -8.79 -43.22
C ARG A 352 -16.98 -9.68 -44.39
N LEU A 353 -16.26 -9.15 -45.38
CA LEU A 353 -15.79 -9.93 -46.54
C LEU A 353 -14.62 -10.88 -46.21
N ARG A 354 -13.91 -10.62 -45.11
CA ARG A 354 -12.75 -11.40 -44.66
C ARG A 354 -13.13 -12.40 -43.56
N LEU A 355 -14.24 -12.18 -42.85
CA LEU A 355 -14.76 -13.05 -41.81
C LEU A 355 -15.66 -14.14 -42.38
N THR A 356 -15.62 -15.32 -41.79
CA THR A 356 -16.66 -16.33 -42.04
C THR A 356 -17.97 -15.92 -41.37
N GLU A 357 -19.11 -16.42 -41.86
CA GLU A 357 -20.41 -16.17 -41.22
C GLU A 357 -20.43 -16.62 -39.76
N ARG A 358 -19.70 -17.71 -39.44
CA ARG A 358 -19.54 -18.22 -38.08
C ARG A 358 -18.77 -17.25 -37.18
N GLU A 359 -17.62 -16.76 -37.63
CA GLU A 359 -16.80 -15.80 -36.87
C GLU A 359 -17.56 -14.48 -36.64
N MET A 360 -18.21 -13.97 -37.70
CA MET A 360 -19.03 -12.76 -37.61
C MET A 360 -20.20 -12.95 -36.65
N GLY A 361 -20.90 -14.09 -36.74
CA GLY A 361 -21.99 -14.45 -35.84
C GLY A 361 -21.55 -14.49 -34.37
N ALA A 362 -20.45 -15.19 -34.07
CA ALA A 362 -19.91 -15.30 -32.73
C ALA A 362 -19.46 -13.95 -32.15
N CYS A 363 -18.83 -13.10 -32.97
CA CYS A 363 -18.39 -11.77 -32.53
C CYS A 363 -19.59 -10.84 -32.25
N MET A 364 -20.57 -10.80 -33.16
CA MET A 364 -21.78 -9.99 -32.98
C MET A 364 -22.63 -10.48 -31.80
N GLU A 365 -22.68 -11.79 -31.55
CA GLU A 365 -23.35 -12.34 -30.37
C GLU A 365 -22.65 -11.91 -29.07
N ALA A 366 -21.32 -11.96 -29.03
CA ALA A 366 -20.56 -11.47 -27.88
C ALA A 366 -20.79 -9.98 -27.62
N LEU A 367 -20.79 -9.14 -28.66
CA LEU A 367 -21.05 -7.70 -28.54
C LEU A 367 -22.46 -7.40 -28.02
N ARG A 368 -23.50 -8.08 -28.55
CA ARG A 368 -24.87 -7.98 -28.03
C ARG A 368 -25.01 -8.43 -26.58
N ASN A 369 -24.28 -9.47 -26.17
CA ASN A 369 -24.26 -9.91 -24.78
C ASN A 369 -23.66 -8.84 -23.85
N VAL A 370 -22.64 -8.11 -24.32
CA VAL A 370 -22.06 -6.97 -23.60
C VAL A 370 -23.07 -5.82 -23.52
N GLU A 371 -23.75 -5.46 -24.61
CA GLU A 371 -24.81 -4.43 -24.58
C GLU A 371 -25.92 -4.75 -23.58
N SER A 372 -26.38 -6.01 -23.57
CA SER A 372 -27.38 -6.49 -22.60
C SER A 372 -26.87 -6.40 -21.14
N LYS A 373 -25.59 -6.64 -20.89
CA LYS A 373 -24.96 -6.42 -19.58
C LYS A 373 -24.89 -4.93 -19.23
N LEU A 374 -24.46 -4.08 -20.14
CA LEU A 374 -24.37 -2.63 -19.90
C LEU A 374 -25.75 -2.04 -19.56
N ALA A 375 -26.82 -2.53 -20.19
CA ALA A 375 -28.19 -2.17 -19.81
C ALA A 375 -28.55 -2.56 -18.36
N ARG A 376 -28.18 -3.78 -17.92
CA ARG A 376 -28.39 -4.25 -16.54
C ARG A 376 -27.56 -3.47 -15.52
N ILE A 377 -26.30 -3.17 -15.84
CA ILE A 377 -25.43 -2.33 -15.02
C ILE A 377 -26.06 -0.96 -14.82
N ARG A 378 -26.62 -0.35 -15.89
CA ARG A 378 -27.31 0.95 -15.80
C ARG A 378 -28.51 0.90 -14.85
N GLU A 379 -29.28 -0.20 -14.88
CA GLU A 379 -30.40 -0.42 -13.95
C GLU A 379 -29.92 -0.58 -12.50
N ARG A 380 -28.89 -1.39 -12.25
CA ARG A 380 -28.30 -1.56 -10.90
C ARG A 380 -27.78 -0.25 -10.33
N LEU A 381 -27.09 0.54 -11.15
CA LEU A 381 -26.60 1.86 -10.75
C LEU A 381 -27.76 2.81 -10.40
N ALA A 382 -28.88 2.76 -11.14
CA ALA A 382 -30.08 3.52 -10.80
C ALA A 382 -30.75 3.05 -9.49
N GLN A 383 -30.59 1.78 -9.13
CA GLN A 383 -31.05 1.21 -7.86
C GLN A 383 -30.06 1.44 -6.68
N GLY A 384 -28.87 1.98 -6.95
CA GLY A 384 -27.82 2.19 -5.96
C GLY A 384 -26.96 0.95 -5.65
N ASP A 385 -27.10 -0.14 -6.42
CA ASP A 385 -26.28 -1.34 -6.30
C ASP A 385 -24.95 -1.18 -7.06
N VAL A 386 -24.03 -0.45 -6.44
CA VAL A 386 -22.74 -0.09 -7.07
C VAL A 386 -21.76 -1.26 -7.11
N GLU A 387 -21.77 -2.13 -6.09
CA GLU A 387 -20.88 -3.30 -6.05
C GLU A 387 -21.31 -4.31 -7.13
N GLY A 388 -22.60 -4.66 -7.21
CA GLY A 388 -23.09 -5.56 -8.26
C GLY A 388 -22.91 -5.00 -9.67
N ALA A 389 -23.01 -3.68 -9.85
CA ALA A 389 -22.69 -3.02 -11.10
C ALA A 389 -21.19 -3.10 -11.47
N SER A 390 -20.30 -3.08 -10.48
CA SER A 390 -18.85 -3.16 -10.71
C SER A 390 -18.43 -4.58 -11.11
N ASP A 391 -18.97 -5.60 -10.45
CA ASP A 391 -18.74 -7.01 -10.78
C ASP A 391 -19.22 -7.32 -12.21
N GLU A 392 -20.42 -6.86 -12.58
CA GLU A 392 -20.94 -7.06 -13.95
C GLU A 392 -20.12 -6.32 -15.03
N LEU A 393 -19.49 -5.18 -14.68
CA LEU A 393 -18.61 -4.45 -15.59
C LEU A 393 -17.32 -5.22 -15.89
N GLU A 394 -16.76 -5.89 -14.88
CA GLU A 394 -15.60 -6.77 -15.06
C GLU A 394 -15.95 -7.93 -16.01
N GLU A 395 -17.06 -8.61 -15.77
CA GLU A 395 -17.54 -9.69 -16.65
C GLU A 395 -17.81 -9.19 -18.09
N ALA A 396 -18.34 -7.97 -18.24
CA ALA A 396 -18.58 -7.36 -19.54
C ALA A 396 -17.27 -7.10 -20.29
N SER A 397 -16.22 -6.65 -19.59
CA SER A 397 -14.88 -6.48 -20.15
C SER A 397 -14.30 -7.81 -20.66
N GLU A 398 -14.40 -8.87 -19.85
CA GLU A 398 -13.94 -10.20 -20.25
C GLU A 398 -14.67 -10.77 -21.47
N LEU A 399 -15.96 -10.46 -21.63
CA LEU A 399 -16.75 -10.88 -22.79
C LEU A 399 -16.30 -10.19 -24.08
N VAL A 400 -15.97 -8.89 -24.02
CA VAL A 400 -15.40 -8.18 -25.18
C VAL A 400 -14.11 -8.85 -25.62
N GLU A 401 -13.19 -9.11 -24.68
CA GLU A 401 -11.93 -9.77 -25.01
C GLU A 401 -12.10 -11.18 -25.55
N ARG A 402 -13.00 -11.98 -24.95
CA ARG A 402 -13.32 -13.33 -25.45
C ARG A 402 -13.91 -13.28 -26.85
N GLY A 403 -14.77 -12.31 -27.15
CA GLY A 403 -15.34 -12.11 -28.49
C GLY A 403 -14.27 -11.89 -29.55
N ILE A 404 -13.23 -11.12 -29.24
CA ILE A 404 -12.07 -10.90 -30.13
C ILE A 404 -11.20 -12.16 -30.22
N ARG A 405 -10.93 -12.82 -29.07
CA ARG A 405 -10.08 -14.02 -29.01
C ARG A 405 -10.64 -15.22 -29.78
N ASN A 406 -11.97 -15.30 -29.94
CA ASN A 406 -12.65 -16.39 -30.63
C ASN A 406 -12.57 -16.31 -32.17
N LEU A 407 -11.98 -15.27 -32.74
CA LEU A 407 -11.72 -15.20 -34.18
C LEU A 407 -10.66 -16.26 -34.56
N GLU A 408 -11.02 -17.18 -35.47
CA GLU A 408 -10.16 -18.31 -35.86
C GLU A 408 -8.90 -17.82 -36.59
N ARG A 409 -9.01 -16.69 -37.30
CA ARG A 409 -7.87 -16.04 -37.95
C ARG A 409 -7.00 -15.30 -36.93
N ARG A 410 -5.89 -15.94 -36.54
CA ARG A 410 -4.87 -15.40 -35.62
C ARG A 410 -4.42 -13.98 -35.96
N GLU A 411 -4.19 -13.67 -37.23
CA GLU A 411 -3.74 -12.34 -37.66
C GLU A 411 -4.78 -11.24 -37.39
N LEU A 412 -6.06 -11.52 -37.68
CA LEU A 412 -7.14 -10.55 -37.46
C LEU A 412 -7.44 -10.37 -35.98
N ASN A 413 -7.36 -11.45 -35.20
CA ASN A 413 -7.49 -11.43 -33.74
C ASN A 413 -6.40 -10.55 -33.10
N LEU A 414 -5.12 -10.79 -33.45
CA LEU A 414 -4.00 -9.97 -32.98
C LEU A 414 -4.16 -8.51 -33.39
N PHE A 415 -4.50 -8.25 -34.66
CA PHE A 415 -4.70 -6.90 -35.16
C PHE A 415 -5.81 -6.14 -34.42
N LEU A 416 -7.01 -6.73 -34.29
CA LEU A 416 -8.14 -6.10 -33.60
C LEU A 416 -7.85 -5.89 -32.11
N GLY A 417 -7.18 -6.86 -31.47
CA GLY A 417 -6.74 -6.75 -30.08
C GLY A 417 -5.75 -5.61 -29.87
N GLU A 418 -4.70 -5.53 -30.69
CA GLU A 418 -3.69 -4.47 -30.61
C GLU A 418 -4.29 -3.09 -30.91
N MET A 419 -5.08 -2.97 -31.98
CA MET A 419 -5.71 -1.70 -32.33
C MET A 419 -6.63 -1.19 -31.22
N ASN A 420 -7.45 -2.07 -30.62
CA ASN A 420 -8.31 -1.68 -29.50
C ASN A 420 -7.51 -1.27 -28.26
N ARG A 421 -6.40 -1.96 -27.97
CA ARG A 421 -5.49 -1.58 -26.88
C ARG A 421 -4.92 -0.17 -27.11
N LEU A 422 -4.44 0.12 -28.32
CA LEU A 422 -3.86 1.43 -28.66
C LEU A 422 -4.91 2.53 -28.63
N GLU A 423 -6.12 2.32 -29.15
CA GLU A 423 -7.22 3.29 -29.07
C GLU A 423 -7.65 3.58 -27.62
N ALA A 424 -7.67 2.56 -26.75
CA ALA A 424 -7.93 2.75 -25.33
C ALA A 424 -6.83 3.60 -24.66
N ARG A 425 -5.56 3.37 -25.03
CA ARG A 425 -4.42 4.14 -24.53
C ARG A 425 -4.47 5.59 -25.01
N ILE A 426 -4.78 5.84 -26.28
CA ILE A 426 -4.99 7.19 -26.82
C ILE A 426 -6.09 7.94 -26.05
N ARG A 427 -7.27 7.32 -25.89
CA ARG A 427 -8.38 7.93 -25.12
C ARG A 427 -7.99 8.24 -23.68
N SER A 428 -7.26 7.34 -23.03
CA SER A 428 -6.75 7.56 -21.67
C SER A 428 -5.82 8.79 -21.62
N LEU A 429 -4.85 8.88 -22.53
CA LEU A 429 -3.90 9.99 -22.59
C LEU A 429 -4.57 11.33 -22.96
N ARG A 430 -5.58 11.33 -23.85
CA ARG A 430 -6.39 12.53 -24.14
C ARG A 430 -7.10 13.05 -22.89
N ASN A 431 -7.73 12.16 -22.12
CA ASN A 431 -8.37 12.54 -20.85
C ASN A 431 -7.35 13.15 -19.86
N THR A 432 -6.14 12.59 -19.81
CA THR A 432 -5.04 13.14 -18.99
C THR A 432 -4.59 14.50 -19.50
N ALA A 433 -4.44 14.68 -20.81
CA ALA A 433 -4.13 15.96 -21.43
C ALA A 433 -5.19 17.01 -21.09
N ASP A 434 -6.48 16.71 -21.26
CA ASP A 434 -7.57 17.61 -20.90
C ASP A 434 -7.56 17.99 -19.41
N ALA A 435 -7.29 17.03 -18.53
CA ALA A 435 -7.15 17.30 -17.09
C ALA A 435 -5.99 18.24 -16.77
N LEU A 436 -4.85 18.11 -17.45
CA LEU A 436 -3.69 19.01 -17.28
C LEU A 436 -3.92 20.38 -17.89
N LYS A 437 -4.59 20.42 -19.05
CA LYS A 437 -5.02 21.66 -19.71
C LYS A 437 -5.97 22.47 -18.84
N ASN A 438 -6.93 21.81 -18.18
CA ASN A 438 -7.82 22.43 -17.20
C ASN A 438 -7.07 22.95 -15.95
N LYS A 439 -5.86 22.44 -15.68
CA LYS A 439 -4.94 22.98 -14.66
C LYS A 439 -4.02 24.08 -15.19
N GLY A 440 -4.22 24.53 -16.43
CA GLY A 440 -3.43 25.59 -17.07
C GLY A 440 -2.08 25.13 -17.64
N LEU A 441 -1.86 23.81 -17.77
CA LEU A 441 -0.64 23.26 -18.36
C LEU A 441 -0.78 23.14 -19.88
N ASN A 442 0.31 23.33 -20.62
CA ASN A 442 0.31 23.21 -22.08
C ASN A 442 0.49 21.74 -22.51
N THR A 443 -0.54 21.17 -23.11
CA THR A 443 -0.60 19.78 -23.59
C THR A 443 -0.53 19.61 -25.10
N SER A 444 -0.37 20.70 -25.87
CA SER A 444 -0.54 20.69 -27.33
C SER A 444 0.38 19.70 -28.07
N ARG A 445 1.61 19.50 -27.61
CA ARG A 445 2.55 18.53 -28.23
C ARG A 445 2.11 17.08 -28.01
N ALA A 446 1.57 16.77 -26.83
CA ALA A 446 1.05 15.44 -26.56
C ALA A 446 -0.22 15.20 -27.38
N GLU A 447 -1.11 16.20 -27.47
CA GLU A 447 -2.31 16.16 -28.31
C GLU A 447 -1.96 15.90 -29.79
N GLU A 448 -0.97 16.61 -30.35
CA GLU A 448 -0.47 16.40 -31.73
C GLU A 448 0.02 14.96 -31.96
N LYS A 449 0.77 14.39 -31.02
CA LYS A 449 1.23 13.00 -31.11
C LYS A 449 0.10 11.97 -31.06
N LEU A 450 -0.93 12.25 -30.27
CA LEU A 450 -2.13 11.41 -30.20
C LEU A 450 -2.94 11.50 -31.51
N ASP A 451 -3.04 12.68 -32.13
CA ASP A 451 -3.69 12.85 -33.44
C ASP A 451 -2.92 12.09 -34.54
N GLU A 452 -1.59 12.20 -34.58
CA GLU A 452 -0.73 11.43 -35.51
C GLU A 452 -0.91 9.92 -35.33
N ALA A 453 -0.99 9.44 -34.09
CA ALA A 453 -1.22 8.02 -33.79
C ALA A 453 -2.60 7.54 -34.29
N GLU A 454 -3.66 8.34 -34.12
CA GLU A 454 -4.99 7.99 -34.62
C GLU A 454 -5.02 7.88 -36.15
N GLU A 455 -4.34 8.77 -36.88
CA GLU A 455 -4.23 8.68 -38.34
C GLU A 455 -3.49 7.40 -38.78
N LEU A 456 -2.45 6.99 -38.05
CA LEU A 456 -1.79 5.71 -38.30
C LEU A 456 -2.70 4.51 -38.05
N LEU A 457 -3.54 4.54 -37.00
CA LEU A 457 -4.53 3.48 -36.76
C LEU A 457 -5.60 3.41 -37.86
N LYS A 458 -6.05 4.56 -38.39
CA LYS A 458 -6.97 4.60 -39.55
C LYS A 458 -6.32 4.02 -40.81
N SER A 459 -5.04 4.32 -41.05
CA SER A 459 -4.27 3.75 -42.14
C SER A 459 -4.09 2.24 -41.99
N ALA A 460 -3.74 1.78 -40.78
CA ALA A 460 -3.61 0.37 -40.43
C ALA A 460 -4.92 -0.40 -40.71
N MET A 461 -6.05 0.18 -40.32
CA MET A 461 -7.38 -0.38 -40.58
C MET A 461 -7.66 -0.51 -42.09
N SER A 462 -7.38 0.53 -42.86
CA SER A 462 -7.58 0.52 -44.32
C SER A 462 -6.68 -0.51 -45.03
N SER A 463 -5.42 -0.62 -44.59
CA SER A 463 -4.47 -1.64 -45.09
C SER A 463 -5.02 -3.04 -44.81
N MET A 464 -5.47 -3.32 -43.58
CA MET A 464 -6.08 -4.60 -43.25
C MET A 464 -7.36 -4.86 -44.02
N GLU A 465 -8.24 -3.88 -44.22
CA GLU A 465 -9.47 -4.08 -45.01
C GLU A 465 -9.14 -4.56 -46.43
N SER A 466 -8.07 -4.03 -47.02
CA SER A 466 -7.57 -4.43 -48.35
C SER A 466 -6.73 -5.72 -48.38
N GLY A 467 -6.44 -6.31 -47.21
CA GLY A 467 -5.59 -7.50 -47.07
C GLY A 467 -4.08 -7.24 -47.04
N GLY A 468 -3.66 -5.99 -46.84
CA GLY A 468 -2.28 -5.59 -46.65
C GLY A 468 -1.74 -5.86 -45.24
N ASP A 469 -0.44 -5.59 -45.05
CA ASP A 469 0.21 -5.62 -43.74
C ASP A 469 -0.06 -4.29 -43.01
N ALA A 470 -0.41 -4.37 -41.73
CA ALA A 470 -0.67 -3.23 -40.86
C ALA A 470 0.26 -3.17 -39.65
N GLY A 471 1.19 -4.12 -39.52
CA GLY A 471 2.10 -4.21 -38.37
C GLY A 471 2.99 -2.97 -38.23
N GLU A 472 3.49 -2.42 -39.33
CA GLU A 472 4.32 -1.21 -39.29
C GLU A 472 3.54 0.02 -38.81
N SER A 473 2.31 0.22 -39.28
CA SER A 473 1.45 1.32 -38.83
C SER A 473 1.09 1.21 -37.35
N LEU A 474 0.77 0.00 -36.86
CA LEU A 474 0.49 -0.23 -35.44
C LEU A 474 1.72 0.07 -34.56
N LYS A 475 2.90 -0.40 -34.96
CA LYS A 475 4.16 -0.15 -34.24
C LYS A 475 4.51 1.34 -34.19
N ASN A 476 4.32 2.06 -35.29
CA ASN A 476 4.56 3.49 -35.34
C ASN A 476 3.54 4.27 -34.50
N ALA A 477 2.27 3.85 -34.47
CA ALA A 477 1.25 4.42 -33.59
C ALA A 477 1.61 4.21 -32.11
N GLU A 478 2.06 3.01 -31.72
CA GLU A 478 2.49 2.72 -30.36
C GLU A 478 3.65 3.63 -29.91
N LYS A 479 4.65 3.86 -30.77
CA LYS A 479 5.75 4.76 -30.47
C LYS A 479 5.28 6.20 -30.22
N LEU A 480 4.36 6.72 -31.04
CA LEU A 480 3.81 8.07 -30.84
C LEU A 480 3.01 8.19 -29.54
N ILE A 481 2.30 7.11 -29.16
CA ILE A 481 1.57 7.03 -27.90
C ILE A 481 2.54 7.06 -26.70
N GLU A 482 3.67 6.35 -26.79
CA GLU A 482 4.73 6.40 -25.77
C GLU A 482 5.35 7.80 -25.65
N GLU A 483 5.66 8.45 -26.77
CA GLU A 483 6.15 9.84 -26.79
C GLU A 483 5.13 10.80 -26.15
N ALA A 484 3.83 10.65 -26.44
CA ALA A 484 2.78 11.46 -25.83
C ALA A 484 2.69 11.24 -24.32
N GLU A 485 2.82 9.99 -23.87
CA GLU A 485 2.83 9.63 -22.46
C GLU A 485 4.01 10.26 -21.71
N GLU A 486 5.23 10.18 -22.27
CA GLU A 486 6.42 10.82 -21.70
C GLU A 486 6.24 12.34 -21.56
N LEU A 487 5.66 12.98 -22.58
CA LEU A 487 5.36 14.42 -22.55
C LEU A 487 4.38 14.77 -21.41
N LEU A 488 3.31 14.00 -21.22
CA LEU A 488 2.32 14.22 -20.16
C LEU A 488 2.90 13.94 -18.77
N GLN A 489 3.71 12.90 -18.63
CA GLN A 489 4.42 12.60 -17.39
C GLN A 489 5.41 13.73 -17.02
N GLY A 490 6.10 14.31 -18.01
CA GLY A 490 6.98 15.46 -17.80
C GLY A 490 6.28 16.71 -17.25
N LEU A 491 4.97 16.87 -17.51
CA LEU A 491 4.17 17.98 -17.00
C LEU A 491 3.65 17.76 -15.57
N THR A 492 3.50 16.50 -15.16
CA THR A 492 2.99 16.15 -13.82
C THR A 492 4.08 16.08 -12.77
N ARG A 493 5.34 15.83 -13.18
CA ARG A 493 6.48 15.91 -12.27
C ARG A 493 6.57 17.34 -11.72
N PRO A 494 6.47 17.55 -10.40
CA PRO A 494 6.69 18.87 -9.84
C PRO A 494 8.06 19.32 -10.33
N LYS A 495 8.12 20.43 -11.06
CA LYS A 495 9.40 21.09 -11.35
C LYS A 495 10.02 21.32 -9.99
N GLY A 496 10.96 20.45 -9.60
CA GLY A 496 11.63 20.54 -8.33
C GLY A 496 12.01 21.99 -8.17
N LEU A 497 11.60 22.58 -7.04
CA LEU A 497 12.06 23.89 -6.60
C LEU A 497 13.57 23.86 -6.78
N GLY A 498 14.03 24.36 -7.91
CA GLY A 498 15.43 24.53 -8.20
C GLY A 498 15.84 25.56 -7.19
N VAL A 499 16.34 25.08 -6.05
CA VAL A 499 17.01 25.87 -5.04
C VAL A 499 18.19 26.47 -5.80
N LYS A 500 17.97 27.64 -6.40
CA LYS A 500 19.01 28.62 -6.73
C LYS A 500 19.51 29.21 -5.41
N GLY A 501 19.89 28.34 -4.48
CA GLY A 501 20.68 28.66 -3.31
C GLY A 501 22.14 28.54 -3.71
N GLY A 502 22.58 29.46 -4.58
CA GLY A 502 24.00 29.78 -4.65
C GLY A 502 24.39 30.32 -3.29
N TRP A 503 24.90 29.45 -2.43
CA TRP A 503 25.64 29.91 -1.26
C TRP A 503 26.82 30.73 -1.79
N PRO A 504 26.95 32.02 -1.42
CA PRO A 504 28.14 32.76 -1.75
C PRO A 504 29.35 32.04 -1.12
N PRO A 505 30.51 31.99 -1.80
CA PRO A 505 31.68 31.34 -1.26
C PRO A 505 32.01 31.98 0.09
N GLN A 506 32.10 31.14 1.14
CA GLN A 506 32.58 31.58 2.45
C GLN A 506 33.98 32.17 2.27
N LYS A 507 34.08 33.51 2.37
CA LYS A 507 35.36 34.18 2.56
C LYS A 507 35.92 33.72 3.90
N GLY A 508 36.99 32.92 3.83
CA GLY A 508 37.78 32.56 5.00
C GLY A 508 38.23 33.83 5.71
N LYS A 509 37.81 33.98 6.97
CA LYS A 509 38.42 34.95 7.89
C LYS A 509 39.83 34.48 8.18
N GLY A 510 40.81 35.24 7.68
CA GLY A 510 42.20 35.16 8.11
C GLY A 510 42.30 35.36 9.62
N LYS A 511 43.08 34.47 10.26
CA LYS A 511 43.59 34.68 11.61
C LYS A 511 44.50 35.90 11.59
N GLY A 512 44.30 36.78 12.57
CA GLY A 512 45.23 37.87 12.84
C GLY A 512 46.60 37.35 13.25
N ARG A 513 47.63 37.97 12.68
CA ARG A 513 48.71 38.60 13.42
C ARG A 513 48.98 39.96 12.79
#